data_AF-A0A8C4ZT72-F1
#
_entry.id   AF-A0A8C4ZT72-F1
#
_cell.length_a   1.000
_cell.length_b   1.000
_cell.length_c   1.000
_cell.angle_alpha   90.00
_cell.angle_beta   90.00
_cell.angle_gamma   90.00
#
_symmetry.space_group_name_H-M   'P 1'
#
loop_
_entity.id
_entity.type
_entity.pdbx_description
1 polymer ?
#
loop_
_entity_poly.entity_id
_entity_poly.type
_entity_poly.pdbx_seq_one_letter_code
_entity_poly.pdbx_strand_id
1 'polypeptide(L)'
;MKTGLPYERVEDVQRRREEYSRAQMYYRCGLALASVSALLVLAVILQSLMTTRGPSSSPDPVPSPRFPSARAQTCSDTCRIVLVESIPEGLVYNGSTANPSIYQAWLNLIGEARSSLDIASFYWTLTNKDTGTKEPTANQGEDVLKRLGELSGKLPVRIAVDLQKDKHPANLKFLTSAGAIIRSVNMRGLTNGVLHTKFWIVDKKHIFIGSPNMDWRSLTQVKELGVVVYNCSCLAEDLGKIFEAYWFLGQSGQEIPATWPSNFSTAYNKDTPLQLPLNDTQSGVYLSSSPPSVCAAGRTSDLQAVLSVIQDAEEFVNIAVMSYVPMMEFSRPKQYWAEIDTQLRRAAFLKAANAGPALQVRLLISDWAHSQPFMPPFLKSLASIYDPKHKLDIQVRLFVVPANPSQKLIPYARVNHNKYMVTDKIAYIGTSNWSGDYFVNTAGVALVVNQTASQTEEPTVQSQLKAVFDRDWYSAYSTPIDHHSF
;
A
#
# COMPACT_ATOMS: atom_id res chain seq x y z
N MET A 1 -44.58 56.01 -53.14
CA MET A 1 -44.74 54.56 -53.38
C MET A 1 -44.65 53.87 -52.03
N LYS A 2 -45.76 53.25 -51.62
CA LYS A 2 -45.97 52.23 -50.57
C LYS A 2 -45.34 52.41 -49.17
N THR A 3 -46.28 52.61 -48.25
CA THR A 3 -46.31 52.32 -46.81
C THR A 3 -45.90 50.89 -46.45
N GLY A 4 -45.37 50.72 -45.23
CA GLY A 4 -45.15 49.41 -44.61
C GLY A 4 -44.78 49.54 -43.13
N LEU A 5 -45.80 49.64 -42.27
CA LEU A 5 -45.69 49.40 -40.83
C LEU A 5 -45.19 47.96 -40.59
N PRO A 6 -44.27 47.69 -39.65
CA PRO A 6 -44.00 46.32 -39.23
C PRO A 6 -45.18 45.79 -38.41
N TYR A 7 -45.82 44.75 -38.96
CA TYR A 7 -46.82 43.92 -38.32
C TYR A 7 -46.13 43.06 -37.23
N GLU A 8 -46.27 43.44 -35.95
CA GLU A 8 -45.94 42.54 -34.84
C GLU A 8 -46.90 41.33 -34.90
N ARG A 9 -46.33 40.16 -35.13
CA ARG A 9 -47.07 38.90 -35.23
C ARG A 9 -47.57 38.52 -33.84
N VAL A 10 -48.88 38.59 -33.65
CA VAL A 10 -49.64 38.30 -32.40
C VAL A 10 -49.27 36.95 -31.74
N GLU A 11 -48.72 36.00 -32.51
CA GLU A 11 -48.21 34.71 -32.01
C GLU A 11 -47.07 34.84 -30.98
N ASP A 12 -46.23 35.87 -31.08
CA ASP A 12 -45.02 36.02 -30.25
C ASP A 12 -45.32 36.63 -28.86
N VAL A 13 -46.46 37.33 -28.75
CA VAL A 13 -47.00 37.85 -27.48
C VAL A 13 -47.74 36.76 -26.71
N GLN A 14 -48.49 35.90 -27.39
CA GLN A 14 -49.19 34.76 -26.77
C GLN A 14 -48.20 33.74 -26.20
N ARG A 15 -47.13 33.42 -26.94
CA ARG A 15 -46.09 32.48 -26.49
C ARG A 15 -45.36 32.99 -25.24
N ARG A 16 -44.98 34.27 -25.22
CA ARG A 16 -44.39 34.90 -24.02
C ARG A 16 -45.34 34.90 -22.82
N ARG A 17 -46.64 35.06 -23.04
CA ARG A 17 -47.65 35.02 -21.97
C ARG A 17 -47.81 33.61 -21.38
N GLU A 18 -47.74 32.57 -22.20
CA GLU A 18 -47.77 31.18 -21.74
C GLU A 18 -46.50 30.78 -20.97
N GLU A 19 -45.32 31.22 -21.42
CA GLU A 19 -44.05 30.99 -20.72
C GLU A 19 -44.03 31.71 -19.36
N TYR A 20 -44.53 32.94 -19.30
CA TYR A 20 -44.64 33.71 -18.05
C TYR A 20 -45.64 33.06 -17.08
N SER A 21 -46.76 32.54 -17.59
CA SER A 21 -47.76 31.81 -16.80
C SER A 21 -47.18 30.50 -16.23
N ARG A 22 -46.44 29.73 -17.03
CA ARG A 22 -45.75 28.52 -16.56
C ARG A 22 -44.67 28.84 -15.53
N ALA A 23 -43.87 29.88 -15.74
CA ALA A 23 -42.86 30.31 -14.76
C ALA A 23 -43.50 30.74 -13.43
N GLN A 24 -44.62 31.48 -13.47
CA GLN A 24 -45.38 31.80 -12.26
C GLN A 24 -45.97 30.57 -11.58
N MET A 25 -46.44 29.58 -12.33
CA MET A 25 -46.95 28.33 -11.78
C MET A 25 -45.83 27.54 -11.07
N TYR A 26 -44.65 27.40 -11.69
CA TYR A 26 -43.51 26.74 -11.08
C TYR A 26 -42.99 27.49 -9.85
N TYR A 27 -42.97 28.82 -9.89
CA TYR A 27 -42.60 29.64 -8.74
C TYR A 27 -43.59 29.48 -7.57
N ARG A 28 -44.89 29.44 -7.84
CA ARG A 28 -45.93 29.17 -6.82
C ARG A 28 -45.82 27.76 -6.24
N CYS A 29 -45.56 26.74 -7.06
CA CYS A 29 -45.30 25.38 -6.59
C CYS A 29 -44.02 25.30 -5.75
N GLY A 30 -42.95 25.98 -6.16
CA GLY A 30 -41.70 26.07 -5.40
C GLY A 30 -41.89 26.72 -4.03
N LEU A 31 -42.63 27.83 -3.97
CA LEU A 31 -42.99 28.49 -2.71
C LEU A 31 -43.85 27.59 -1.81
N ALA A 32 -44.81 26.87 -2.38
CA ALA A 32 -45.64 25.92 -1.62
C ALA A 32 -44.80 24.77 -1.04
N LEU A 33 -43.90 24.18 -1.83
CA LEU A 33 -43.00 23.11 -1.40
C LEU A 33 -42.00 23.58 -0.33
N ALA A 34 -41.46 24.79 -0.47
CA ALA A 34 -40.58 25.40 0.53
C ALA A 34 -41.33 25.67 1.84
N SER A 35 -42.58 26.14 1.75
CA SER A 35 -43.44 26.40 2.92
C SER A 35 -43.79 25.11 3.66
N VAL A 36 -44.15 24.04 2.94
CA VAL A 36 -44.43 22.73 3.54
C VAL A 36 -43.17 22.14 4.18
N SER A 37 -42.02 22.24 3.52
CA SER A 37 -40.74 21.80 4.07
C SER A 37 -40.37 22.55 5.35
N ALA A 38 -40.58 23.87 5.37
CA ALA A 38 -40.33 24.70 6.55
C ALA A 38 -41.27 24.33 7.72
N LEU A 39 -42.55 24.08 7.44
CA LEU A 39 -43.52 23.64 8.45
C LEU A 39 -43.17 22.25 9.02
N LEU A 40 -42.69 21.33 8.19
CA LEU A 40 -42.24 20.01 8.64
C LEU A 40 -41.00 20.10 9.55
N VAL A 41 -40.02 20.93 9.19
CA VAL A 41 -38.85 21.17 10.04
C VAL A 41 -39.27 21.80 11.37
N LEU A 42 -40.18 22.78 11.34
CA LEU A 42 -40.70 23.41 12.55
C LEU A 42 -41.44 22.40 13.44
N ALA A 43 -42.21 21.49 12.85
CA ALA A 43 -42.92 20.43 13.55
C ALA A 43 -41.94 19.44 14.21
N VAL A 44 -40.86 19.04 13.53
CA VAL A 44 -39.81 18.18 14.11
C VAL A 44 -39.09 18.86 15.26
N ILE A 45 -38.79 20.16 15.15
CA ILE A 45 -38.16 20.95 16.22
C ILE A 45 -39.10 21.06 17.43
N LEU A 46 -40.40 21.37 17.20
CA LEU A 46 -41.42 21.41 18.25
C LEU A 46 -41.61 20.04 18.91
N GLN A 47 -41.61 18.95 18.14
CA GLN A 47 -41.69 17.59 18.67
C GLN A 47 -40.47 17.25 19.54
N SER A 48 -39.26 17.67 19.12
CA SER A 48 -38.03 17.49 19.89
C SER A 48 -37.98 18.36 21.16
N LEU A 49 -38.60 19.53 21.14
CA LEU A 49 -38.73 20.40 22.33
C LEU A 49 -39.81 19.89 23.30
N MET A 50 -40.89 19.27 22.79
CA MET A 50 -41.94 18.68 23.63
C MET A 50 -41.55 17.34 24.26
N THR A 51 -40.58 16.61 23.70
CA THR A 51 -40.08 15.34 24.27
C THR A 51 -39.02 15.51 25.38
N THR A 52 -38.61 16.74 25.71
CA THR A 52 -37.57 17.00 26.73
C THR A 52 -38.08 17.37 28.13
N ARG A 53 -39.37 17.16 28.44
CA ARG A 53 -39.90 17.32 29.81
C ARG A 53 -40.77 16.13 30.24
N GLY A 54 -40.11 15.10 30.77
CA GLY A 54 -40.69 14.08 31.64
C GLY A 54 -39.67 13.69 32.72
N PRO A 55 -40.08 13.49 33.98
CA PRO A 55 -39.15 13.23 35.08
C PRO A 55 -38.51 11.84 34.93
N SER A 56 -37.20 11.79 35.17
CA SER A 56 -36.36 10.60 35.07
C SER A 56 -36.74 9.54 36.10
N SER A 57 -37.33 8.43 35.64
CA SER A 57 -37.27 7.14 36.31
C SER A 57 -36.50 6.18 35.40
N SER A 58 -35.20 6.04 35.66
CA SER A 58 -34.31 5.12 34.95
C SER A 58 -34.78 3.67 35.16
N PRO A 59 -35.09 2.91 34.10
CA PRO A 59 -34.99 1.46 34.16
C PRO A 59 -33.50 1.10 34.12
N ASP A 60 -33.10 0.10 34.91
CA ASP A 60 -31.72 -0.39 34.96
C ASP A 60 -31.13 -0.58 33.55
N PRO A 61 -29.90 -0.12 33.30
CA PRO A 61 -29.27 -0.34 32.02
C PRO A 61 -29.03 -1.84 31.85
N VAL A 62 -29.69 -2.41 30.84
CA VAL A 62 -29.27 -3.67 30.21
C VAL A 62 -27.76 -3.58 29.98
N PRO A 63 -26.96 -4.52 30.49
CA PRO A 63 -25.52 -4.44 30.34
C PRO A 63 -25.20 -4.46 28.86
N SER A 64 -24.74 -3.32 28.35
CA SER A 64 -24.00 -3.28 27.09
C SER A 64 -22.91 -4.35 27.19
N PRO A 65 -22.66 -5.15 26.14
CA PRO A 65 -21.50 -6.01 26.16
C PRO A 65 -20.30 -5.08 26.37
N ARG A 66 -19.74 -5.14 27.58
CA ARG A 66 -18.45 -4.54 27.88
C ARG A 66 -17.47 -5.29 27.01
N PHE A 67 -17.23 -4.78 25.81
CA PHE A 67 -15.97 -5.03 25.15
C PHE A 67 -14.92 -4.69 26.21
N PRO A 68 -14.04 -5.63 26.58
CA PRO A 68 -12.86 -5.23 27.33
C PRO A 68 -12.28 -4.07 26.52
N SER A 69 -12.16 -2.90 27.15
CA SER A 69 -11.12 -1.97 26.74
C SER A 69 -9.89 -2.85 26.62
N ALA A 70 -9.47 -3.13 25.39
CA ALA A 70 -8.17 -3.70 25.15
C ALA A 70 -7.25 -2.65 25.75
N ARG A 71 -6.81 -2.88 27.00
CA ARG A 71 -5.75 -2.11 27.61
C ARG A 71 -4.70 -2.03 26.53
N ALA A 72 -4.41 -0.83 26.03
CA ALA A 72 -3.28 -0.62 25.14
C ALA A 72 -2.10 -1.22 25.89
N GLN A 73 -1.68 -2.40 25.45
CA GLN A 73 -0.63 -3.15 26.10
C GLN A 73 0.58 -2.25 25.90
N THR A 74 1.07 -1.65 26.98
CA THR A 74 2.22 -0.77 26.91
C THR A 74 3.39 -1.62 26.47
N CYS A 75 3.75 -1.51 25.19
CA CYS A 75 4.87 -2.24 24.64
C CYS A 75 6.15 -1.63 25.20
N SER A 76 6.96 -2.45 25.86
CA SER A 76 8.26 -2.04 26.39
C SER A 76 9.44 -2.63 25.61
N ASP A 77 9.18 -3.11 24.38
CA ASP A 77 10.21 -3.68 23.54
C ASP A 77 11.20 -2.59 23.09
N THR A 78 12.49 -2.93 23.11
CA THR A 78 13.54 -2.14 22.45
C THR A 78 13.85 -2.79 21.11
N CYS A 79 13.31 -2.18 20.05
CA CYS A 79 13.34 -2.76 18.72
C CYS A 79 14.52 -2.20 17.91
N ARG A 80 15.19 -3.07 17.12
CA ARG A 80 16.21 -2.65 16.15
C ARG A 80 15.69 -2.80 14.73
N ILE A 81 15.59 -1.71 13.99
CA ILE A 81 15.14 -1.67 12.60
C ILE A 81 16.33 -1.51 11.64
N VAL A 82 16.32 -2.27 10.56
CA VAL A 82 17.38 -2.26 9.55
C VAL A 82 16.75 -2.25 8.16
N LEU A 83 17.09 -1.23 7.37
CA LEU A 83 16.77 -1.18 5.94
C LEU A 83 17.69 -2.14 5.17
N VAL A 84 17.12 -2.95 4.27
CA VAL A 84 17.86 -3.95 3.51
C VAL A 84 17.52 -3.85 2.03
N GLU A 85 18.50 -4.11 1.17
CA GLU A 85 18.37 -3.96 -0.29
C GLU A 85 18.93 -5.17 -1.04
N SER A 86 18.36 -5.49 -2.20
CA SER A 86 19.10 -6.24 -3.22
C SER A 86 19.47 -5.29 -4.34
N ILE A 87 20.75 -5.27 -4.68
CA ILE A 87 21.28 -4.48 -5.79
C ILE A 87 21.60 -5.45 -6.93
N PRO A 88 21.00 -5.28 -8.12
CA PRO A 88 21.22 -6.18 -9.25
C PRO A 88 22.69 -6.29 -9.63
N GLU A 89 23.15 -7.49 -9.97
CA GLU A 89 24.50 -7.72 -10.49
C GLU A 89 24.84 -6.73 -11.62
N GLY A 90 25.98 -6.05 -11.51
CA GLY A 90 26.45 -5.05 -12.48
C GLY A 90 25.78 -3.66 -12.38
N LEU A 91 24.83 -3.44 -11.47
CA LEU A 91 24.35 -2.09 -11.14
C LEU A 91 25.29 -1.49 -10.07
N VAL A 92 25.96 -0.38 -10.39
CA VAL A 92 27.00 0.22 -9.54
C VAL A 92 26.71 1.70 -9.33
N TYR A 93 26.75 2.16 -8.08
CA TYR A 93 26.66 3.58 -7.75
C TYR A 93 28.05 4.18 -7.55
N ASN A 94 28.18 5.50 -7.71
CA ASN A 94 29.44 6.24 -7.49
C ASN A 94 29.81 6.36 -5.98
N GLY A 95 29.33 5.45 -5.14
CA GLY A 95 29.52 5.37 -3.69
C GLY A 95 29.06 4.02 -3.16
N SER A 96 29.27 3.74 -1.87
CA SER A 96 28.86 2.47 -1.28
C SER A 96 27.34 2.40 -1.06
N THR A 97 26.78 1.20 -1.27
CA THR A 97 25.44 0.88 -0.79
C THR A 97 25.56 0.56 0.71
N ALA A 98 25.02 1.43 1.56
CA ALA A 98 25.17 1.31 3.01
C ALA A 98 24.36 0.16 3.63
N ASN A 99 23.27 -0.26 2.96
CA ASN A 99 22.33 -1.23 3.51
C ASN A 99 22.80 -2.68 3.31
N PRO A 100 22.59 -3.58 4.31
CA PRO A 100 22.84 -5.00 4.14
C PRO A 100 22.00 -5.63 3.03
N SER A 101 22.52 -6.71 2.44
CA SER A 101 21.78 -7.43 1.41
C SER A 101 20.56 -8.17 1.99
N ILE A 102 19.48 -8.27 1.22
CA ILE A 102 18.30 -9.07 1.61
C ILE A 102 18.69 -10.54 1.84
N TYR A 103 19.60 -11.07 1.02
CA TYR A 103 20.17 -12.40 1.23
C TYR A 103 20.79 -12.56 2.63
N GLN A 104 21.68 -11.64 3.02
CA GLN A 104 22.29 -11.70 4.35
C GLN A 104 21.25 -11.51 5.47
N ALA A 105 20.27 -10.64 5.25
CA ALA A 105 19.19 -10.39 6.18
C ALA A 105 18.34 -11.66 6.43
N TRP A 106 18.00 -12.40 5.37
CA TRP A 106 17.29 -13.67 5.48
C TRP A 106 18.13 -14.74 6.15
N LEU A 107 19.42 -14.88 5.82
CA LEU A 107 20.31 -15.81 6.52
C LEU A 107 20.42 -15.50 8.02
N ASN A 108 20.52 -14.23 8.38
CA ASN A 108 20.55 -13.81 9.79
C ASN A 108 19.24 -14.20 10.50
N LEU A 109 18.08 -13.94 9.90
CA LEU A 109 16.78 -14.32 10.47
C LEU A 109 16.66 -15.84 10.66
N ILE A 110 17.14 -16.64 9.70
CA ILE A 110 17.19 -18.12 9.85
C ILE A 110 18.12 -18.50 11.01
N GLY A 111 19.28 -17.85 11.12
CA GLY A 111 20.25 -18.09 12.19
C GLY A 111 19.79 -17.67 13.58
N GLU A 112 18.87 -16.71 13.67
CA GLU A 112 18.25 -16.25 14.92
C GLU A 112 17.12 -17.15 15.40
N ALA A 113 16.47 -17.93 14.52
CA ALA A 113 15.31 -18.74 14.87
C ALA A 113 15.62 -19.80 15.96
N ARG A 114 14.78 -19.87 16.98
CA ARG A 114 14.87 -20.81 18.12
C ARG A 114 13.61 -21.61 18.37
N SER A 115 12.46 -21.14 17.93
CA SER A 115 11.15 -21.71 18.28
C SER A 115 10.17 -21.86 17.11
N SER A 116 10.14 -20.92 16.16
CA SER A 116 9.22 -20.99 15.02
C SER A 116 9.58 -20.01 13.91
N LEU A 117 9.17 -20.32 12.68
CA LEU A 117 9.23 -19.40 11.54
C LEU A 117 7.92 -19.44 10.75
N ASP A 118 7.28 -18.29 10.57
CA ASP A 118 6.11 -18.11 9.73
C ASP A 118 6.45 -17.25 8.51
N ILE A 119 6.07 -17.68 7.31
CA ILE A 119 6.33 -16.98 6.05
C ILE A 119 5.03 -16.78 5.27
N ALA A 120 4.71 -15.54 4.94
CA ALA A 120 3.68 -15.19 3.94
C ALA A 120 4.36 -14.83 2.61
N SER A 121 3.90 -15.42 1.51
CA SER A 121 4.59 -15.32 0.22
C SER A 121 3.65 -15.43 -0.99
N PHE A 122 4.08 -14.89 -2.14
CA PHE A 122 3.34 -14.99 -3.39
C PHE A 122 3.66 -16.28 -4.17
N TYR A 123 4.94 -16.52 -4.47
CA TYR A 123 5.42 -17.73 -5.15
C TYR A 123 6.86 -18.05 -4.72
N TRP A 124 7.35 -19.24 -5.13
CA TRP A 124 8.68 -19.75 -4.79
C TRP A 124 9.46 -20.29 -6.00
N THR A 125 10.55 -19.63 -6.34
CA THR A 125 11.51 -19.96 -7.42
C THR A 125 12.95 -19.59 -7.01
N LEU A 126 13.38 -20.05 -5.83
CA LEU A 126 14.74 -19.91 -5.28
C LEU A 126 15.85 -20.72 -6.01
N THR A 127 15.55 -21.38 -7.13
CA THR A 127 16.55 -22.17 -7.89
C THR A 127 16.37 -21.90 -9.37
N ASN A 128 17.35 -22.25 -10.20
CA ASN A 128 17.28 -22.14 -11.67
C ASN A 128 16.19 -23.01 -12.34
N LYS A 129 15.45 -23.84 -11.59
CA LYS A 129 14.55 -24.85 -12.17
C LYS A 129 13.37 -24.26 -12.93
N ASP A 130 12.89 -23.07 -12.56
CA ASP A 130 11.74 -22.44 -13.20
C ASP A 130 12.07 -21.89 -14.59
N THR A 131 13.30 -21.40 -14.76
CA THR A 131 13.80 -20.83 -16.02
C THR A 131 14.50 -21.85 -16.90
N GLY A 132 14.93 -23.00 -16.35
CA GLY A 132 15.77 -23.97 -17.06
C GLY A 132 17.18 -23.44 -17.34
N THR A 133 17.59 -22.35 -16.69
CA THR A 133 18.91 -21.72 -16.87
C THR A 133 19.98 -22.40 -16.01
N LYS A 134 21.22 -21.94 -16.11
CA LYS A 134 22.34 -22.34 -15.25
C LYS A 134 23.07 -21.11 -14.72
N GLU A 135 22.30 -20.16 -14.17
CA GLU A 135 22.84 -18.90 -13.66
C GLU A 135 23.57 -19.16 -12.33
N PRO A 136 24.89 -18.90 -12.24
CA PRO A 136 25.65 -19.11 -11.01
C PRO A 136 25.16 -18.22 -9.85
N THR A 137 24.56 -17.07 -10.19
CA THR A 137 24.04 -16.09 -9.23
C THR A 137 22.72 -16.53 -8.58
N ALA A 138 22.18 -17.70 -8.95
CA ALA A 138 21.09 -18.35 -8.22
C ALA A 138 21.57 -19.00 -6.90
N ASN A 139 22.87 -19.13 -6.68
CA ASN A 139 23.46 -19.74 -5.49
C ASN A 139 22.94 -19.14 -4.17
N GLN A 140 22.67 -17.84 -4.12
CA GLN A 140 22.08 -17.18 -2.95
C GLN A 140 20.66 -17.70 -2.65
N GLY A 141 19.83 -17.87 -3.69
CA GLY A 141 18.51 -18.47 -3.54
C GLY A 141 18.59 -19.94 -3.12
N GLU A 142 19.50 -20.69 -3.72
CA GLU A 142 19.71 -22.11 -3.42
C GLU A 142 20.20 -22.31 -1.97
N ASP A 143 21.09 -21.45 -1.46
CA ASP A 143 21.52 -21.48 -0.06
C ASP A 143 20.35 -21.15 0.88
N VAL A 144 19.58 -20.09 0.61
CA VAL A 144 18.38 -19.76 1.42
C VAL A 144 17.41 -20.95 1.47
N LEU A 145 17.11 -21.57 0.32
CA LEU A 145 16.22 -22.73 0.25
C LEU A 145 16.77 -23.89 1.10
N LYS A 146 18.07 -24.17 0.98
CA LYS A 146 18.74 -25.22 1.76
C LYS A 146 18.64 -24.95 3.27
N ARG A 147 18.95 -23.73 3.71
CA ARG A 147 18.91 -23.33 5.13
C ARG A 147 17.51 -23.39 5.70
N LEU A 148 16.49 -23.00 4.93
CA LEU A 148 15.09 -23.16 5.31
C LEU A 148 14.70 -24.64 5.43
N GLY A 149 15.19 -25.51 4.55
CA GLY A 149 15.01 -26.97 4.66
C GLY A 149 15.65 -27.53 5.94
N GLU A 150 16.90 -27.15 6.24
CA GLU A 150 17.61 -27.53 7.47
C GLU A 150 16.86 -27.06 8.73
N LEU A 151 16.29 -25.86 8.70
CA LEU A 151 15.50 -25.29 9.80
C LEU A 151 14.16 -26.03 9.97
N SER A 152 13.50 -26.38 8.87
CA SER A 152 12.20 -27.07 8.86
C SER A 152 12.25 -28.45 9.52
N GLY A 153 13.41 -29.10 9.49
CA GLY A 153 13.62 -30.38 10.18
C GLY A 153 13.87 -30.24 11.68
N LYS A 154 13.99 -29.01 12.21
CA LYS A 154 14.35 -28.72 13.60
C LYS A 154 13.27 -27.93 14.33
N LEU A 155 12.61 -27.00 13.65
CA LEU A 155 11.63 -26.09 14.22
C LEU A 155 10.34 -26.07 13.38
N PRO A 156 9.19 -25.75 13.97
CA PRO A 156 7.97 -25.45 13.24
C PRO A 156 8.19 -24.32 12.22
N VAL A 157 8.06 -24.66 10.94
CA VAL A 157 8.06 -23.69 9.83
C VAL A 157 6.69 -23.74 9.15
N ARG A 158 5.98 -22.61 9.12
CA ARG A 158 4.67 -22.47 8.46
C ARG A 158 4.77 -21.51 7.27
N ILE A 159 4.22 -21.91 6.13
CA ILE A 159 4.23 -21.10 4.91
C ILE A 159 2.80 -20.91 4.41
N ALA A 160 2.31 -19.67 4.46
CA ALA A 160 1.12 -19.25 3.74
C ALA A 160 1.54 -18.74 2.36
N VAL A 161 1.06 -19.38 1.30
CA VAL A 161 1.44 -19.05 -0.09
C VAL A 161 0.20 -18.90 -0.95
N ASP A 162 0.23 -18.02 -1.94
CA ASP A 162 -0.87 -17.93 -2.92
C ASP A 162 -1.08 -19.27 -3.64
N LEU A 163 -2.35 -19.61 -3.94
CA LEU A 163 -2.67 -20.78 -4.73
C LEU A 163 -2.32 -20.53 -6.21
N GLN A 164 -1.16 -21.03 -6.64
CA GLN A 164 -0.74 -21.02 -8.03
C GLN A 164 -1.40 -22.16 -8.84
N LYS A 165 -1.54 -21.96 -10.15
CA LYS A 165 -2.11 -22.97 -11.08
C LYS A 165 -1.32 -24.28 -11.07
N ASP A 166 0.01 -24.18 -10.99
CA ASP A 166 0.89 -25.33 -10.82
C ASP A 166 1.02 -25.64 -9.33
N LYS A 167 0.32 -26.70 -8.90
CA LYS A 167 0.27 -27.12 -7.49
C LYS A 167 1.67 -27.55 -7.04
N HIS A 168 2.33 -26.66 -6.30
CA HIS A 168 3.61 -26.84 -5.61
C HIS A 168 4.85 -26.87 -6.52
N PRO A 169 5.49 -25.70 -6.78
CA PRO A 169 6.81 -25.67 -7.39
C PRO A 169 7.79 -26.53 -6.58
N ALA A 170 8.82 -27.07 -7.25
CA ALA A 170 9.76 -28.03 -6.66
C ALA A 170 10.33 -27.60 -5.29
N ASN A 171 10.49 -26.29 -5.08
CA ASN A 171 10.95 -25.70 -3.82
C ASN A 171 10.00 -25.98 -2.65
N LEU A 172 8.69 -25.80 -2.84
CA LEU A 172 7.71 -26.05 -1.79
C LEU A 172 7.63 -27.55 -1.47
N LYS A 173 7.71 -28.42 -2.48
CA LYS A 173 7.77 -29.88 -2.26
C LYS A 173 8.98 -30.27 -1.42
N PHE A 174 10.15 -29.69 -1.73
CA PHE A 174 11.36 -29.87 -0.93
C PHE A 174 11.15 -29.43 0.52
N LEU A 175 10.62 -28.22 0.76
CA LEU A 175 10.37 -27.71 2.11
C LEU A 175 9.37 -28.57 2.89
N THR A 176 8.29 -29.03 2.24
CA THR A 176 7.36 -29.99 2.86
C THR A 176 8.05 -31.29 3.23
N SER A 177 8.88 -31.85 2.34
CA SER A 177 9.64 -33.07 2.64
C SER A 177 10.65 -32.88 3.77
N ALA A 178 11.11 -31.65 3.99
CA ALA A 178 12.03 -31.28 5.07
C ALA A 178 11.31 -30.95 6.40
N GLY A 179 9.98 -30.89 6.43
CA GLY A 179 9.19 -30.68 7.65
C GLY A 179 8.34 -29.40 7.69
N ALA A 180 8.42 -28.54 6.66
CA ALA A 180 7.61 -27.31 6.63
C ALA A 180 6.14 -27.61 6.36
N ILE A 181 5.25 -26.92 7.06
CA ILE A 181 3.80 -27.00 6.85
C ILE A 181 3.38 -25.87 5.92
N ILE A 182 2.80 -26.23 4.77
CA ILE A 182 2.43 -25.27 3.73
C ILE A 182 0.92 -25.22 3.60
N ARG A 183 0.36 -24.01 3.57
CA ARG A 183 -1.04 -23.75 3.20
C ARG A 183 -1.10 -22.85 1.98
N SER A 184 -1.76 -23.34 0.94
CA SER A 184 -2.07 -22.55 -0.25
C SER A 184 -3.38 -21.82 -0.06
N VAL A 185 -3.35 -20.50 -0.18
CA VAL A 185 -4.50 -19.61 0.03
C VAL A 185 -5.10 -19.25 -1.32
N ASN A 186 -6.36 -19.65 -1.55
CA ASN A 186 -7.05 -19.36 -2.82
C ASN A 186 -7.60 -17.93 -2.87
N MET A 187 -6.71 -16.93 -2.86
CA MET A 187 -7.11 -15.51 -2.93
C MET A 187 -7.91 -15.20 -4.19
N ARG A 188 -7.65 -15.89 -5.30
CA ARG A 188 -8.45 -15.74 -6.52
C ARG A 188 -9.91 -16.10 -6.29
N GLY A 189 -10.19 -17.18 -5.57
CA GLY A 189 -11.55 -17.59 -5.20
C GLY A 189 -12.20 -16.68 -4.15
N LEU A 190 -11.40 -16.05 -3.29
CA LEU A 190 -11.88 -15.27 -2.15
C LEU A 190 -12.11 -13.78 -2.49
N THR A 191 -11.26 -13.19 -3.33
CA THR A 191 -11.25 -11.74 -3.58
C THR A 191 -11.05 -11.38 -5.05
N ASN A 192 -10.90 -12.37 -5.94
CA ASN A 192 -10.47 -12.20 -7.34
C ASN A 192 -9.04 -11.60 -7.48
N GLY A 193 -8.27 -11.58 -6.40
CA GLY A 193 -6.86 -11.15 -6.39
C GLY A 193 -5.89 -12.30 -6.16
N VAL A 194 -4.73 -12.00 -5.59
CA VAL A 194 -3.70 -12.97 -5.19
C VAL A 194 -3.17 -12.64 -3.79
N LEU A 195 -2.51 -13.59 -3.11
CA LEU A 195 -1.72 -13.30 -1.92
C LEU A 195 -0.36 -12.74 -2.36
N HIS A 196 -0.23 -11.42 -2.42
CA HIS A 196 0.99 -10.73 -2.84
C HIS A 196 1.88 -10.26 -1.69
N THR A 197 1.57 -10.65 -0.46
CA THR A 197 2.39 -10.32 0.71
C THR A 197 3.73 -11.07 0.69
N LYS A 198 4.81 -10.43 1.18
CA LYS A 198 6.12 -11.04 1.41
C LYS A 198 6.65 -10.61 2.78
N PHE A 199 6.41 -11.42 3.80
CA PHE A 199 6.94 -11.18 5.15
C PHE A 199 7.32 -12.47 5.86
N TRP A 200 8.22 -12.34 6.84
CA TRP A 200 8.63 -13.42 7.74
C TRP A 200 8.38 -12.98 9.17
N ILE A 201 7.99 -13.91 10.04
CA ILE A 201 7.93 -13.75 11.49
C ILE A 201 8.76 -14.86 12.12
N VAL A 202 9.85 -14.51 12.78
CA VAL A 202 10.73 -15.44 13.49
C VAL A 202 10.45 -15.32 14.98
N ASP A 203 10.14 -16.45 15.62
CA ASP A 203 9.93 -16.58 17.07
C ASP A 203 8.91 -15.60 17.67
N LYS A 204 7.96 -15.11 16.85
CA LYS A 204 7.03 -14.02 17.21
C LYS A 204 7.77 -12.79 17.79
N LYS A 205 8.98 -12.54 17.30
CA LYS A 205 9.91 -11.56 17.87
C LYS A 205 10.64 -10.74 16.83
N HIS A 206 11.03 -11.35 15.70
CA HIS A 206 11.68 -10.66 14.61
C HIS A 206 10.80 -10.71 13.37
N ILE A 207 10.80 -9.65 12.56
CA ILE A 207 10.03 -9.62 11.32
C ILE A 207 10.87 -9.15 10.14
N PHE A 208 10.54 -9.63 8.95
CA PHE A 208 10.95 -9.05 7.68
C PHE A 208 9.71 -8.65 6.88
N ILE A 209 9.67 -7.47 6.26
CA ILE A 209 8.64 -7.05 5.31
C ILE A 209 9.35 -6.38 4.13
N GLY A 210 8.96 -6.68 2.89
CA GLY A 210 9.52 -5.97 1.74
C GLY A 210 8.98 -6.41 0.39
N SER A 211 9.63 -5.93 -0.66
CA SER A 211 9.29 -6.25 -2.04
C SER A 211 9.72 -7.62 -2.59
N PRO A 212 10.79 -8.31 -2.11
CA PRO A 212 11.31 -9.50 -2.78
C PRO A 212 10.35 -10.69 -2.68
N ASN A 213 10.11 -11.34 -3.81
CA ASN A 213 9.49 -12.66 -3.82
C ASN A 213 10.49 -13.73 -3.33
N MET A 214 10.03 -14.95 -3.06
CA MET A 214 10.91 -16.08 -2.75
C MET A 214 11.54 -16.60 -4.05
N ASP A 215 12.32 -15.73 -4.70
CA ASP A 215 12.85 -15.85 -6.05
C ASP A 215 14.35 -15.58 -6.00
N TRP A 216 15.18 -16.44 -6.61
CA TRP A 216 16.62 -16.21 -6.61
C TRP A 216 16.99 -14.89 -7.31
N ARG A 217 16.21 -14.47 -8.31
CA ARG A 217 16.40 -13.20 -9.01
C ARG A 217 16.14 -12.01 -8.09
N SER A 218 15.20 -12.11 -7.15
CA SER A 218 14.99 -11.07 -6.13
C SER A 218 16.22 -10.85 -5.25
N LEU A 219 17.10 -11.84 -5.10
CA LEU A 219 18.31 -11.71 -4.30
C LEU A 219 19.47 -11.09 -5.07
N THR A 220 19.61 -11.38 -6.38
CA THR A 220 20.81 -11.01 -7.16
C THR A 220 20.56 -10.23 -8.45
N GLN A 221 19.37 -10.28 -9.04
CA GLN A 221 19.09 -9.73 -10.38
C GLN A 221 18.06 -8.61 -10.43
N VAL A 222 17.31 -8.43 -9.35
CA VAL A 222 16.22 -7.46 -9.23
C VAL A 222 16.57 -6.48 -8.12
N LYS A 223 16.25 -5.20 -8.35
CA LYS A 223 16.44 -4.18 -7.33
C LYS A 223 15.24 -4.23 -6.39
N GLU A 224 15.50 -4.60 -5.15
CA GLU A 224 14.48 -4.82 -4.12
C GLU A 224 14.82 -4.03 -2.87
N LEU A 225 13.81 -3.77 -2.04
CA LEU A 225 13.96 -3.11 -0.76
C LEU A 225 13.01 -3.74 0.26
N GLY A 226 13.48 -3.83 1.50
CA GLY A 226 12.68 -4.29 2.63
C GLY A 226 13.24 -3.81 3.94
N VAL A 227 12.65 -4.28 5.02
CA VAL A 227 13.03 -3.95 6.38
C VAL A 227 13.05 -5.20 7.24
N VAL A 228 14.05 -5.30 8.11
CA VAL A 228 14.06 -6.26 9.22
C VAL A 228 13.90 -5.50 10.52
N VAL A 229 13.01 -5.96 11.38
CA VAL A 229 12.87 -5.46 12.75
C VAL A 229 13.19 -6.60 13.72
N TYR A 230 14.23 -6.43 14.52
CA TYR A 230 14.66 -7.38 15.52
C TYR A 230 14.15 -7.00 16.91
N ASN A 231 13.93 -8.01 17.76
CA ASN A 231 13.57 -7.84 19.18
C ASN A 231 12.29 -6.99 19.37
N CYS A 232 11.30 -7.20 18.51
CA CYS A 232 10.07 -6.39 18.46
C CYS A 232 8.84 -7.31 18.52
N SER A 233 8.65 -7.95 19.66
CA SER A 233 7.60 -8.92 19.91
C SER A 233 6.20 -8.33 19.73
N CYS A 234 5.94 -7.10 20.19
CA CYS A 234 4.63 -6.46 20.03
C CYS A 234 4.27 -6.26 18.54
N LEU A 235 5.24 -5.82 17.73
CA LEU A 235 5.03 -5.63 16.29
C LEU A 235 4.93 -6.98 15.57
N ALA A 236 5.72 -7.97 15.98
CA ALA A 236 5.67 -9.32 15.46
C ALA A 236 4.34 -10.02 15.79
N GLU A 237 3.79 -9.81 16.98
CA GLU A 237 2.47 -10.29 17.38
C GLU A 237 1.37 -9.64 16.54
N ASP A 238 1.48 -8.33 16.29
CA ASP A 238 0.51 -7.62 15.44
C ASP A 238 0.57 -8.08 13.98
N LEU A 239 1.76 -8.32 13.43
CA LEU A 239 1.93 -8.94 12.10
C LEU A 239 1.42 -10.39 12.10
N GLY A 240 1.60 -11.10 13.20
CA GLY A 240 1.11 -12.46 13.42
C GLY A 240 -0.40 -12.58 13.24
N LYS A 241 -1.18 -11.56 13.60
CA LYS A 241 -2.63 -11.53 13.34
C LYS A 241 -2.96 -11.57 11.85
N ILE A 242 -2.16 -10.87 11.02
CA ILE A 242 -2.30 -10.90 9.56
C ILE A 242 -1.93 -12.29 9.03
N PHE A 243 -0.83 -12.87 9.53
CA PHE A 243 -0.42 -14.23 9.15
C PHE A 243 -1.50 -15.27 9.48
N GLU A 244 -2.04 -15.23 10.70
CA GLU A 244 -3.08 -16.18 11.12
C GLU A 244 -4.36 -16.03 10.29
N ALA A 245 -4.70 -14.82 9.81
CA ALA A 245 -5.83 -14.65 8.90
C ALA A 245 -5.60 -15.39 7.57
N TYR A 246 -4.40 -15.29 6.99
CA TYR A 246 -4.03 -16.07 5.80
C TYR A 246 -4.00 -17.56 6.09
N TRP A 247 -3.46 -17.95 7.25
CA TRP A 247 -3.38 -19.34 7.69
C TRP A 247 -4.78 -19.96 7.86
N PHE A 248 -5.73 -19.20 8.40
CA PHE A 248 -7.14 -19.55 8.50
C PHE A 248 -7.76 -19.73 7.11
N LEU A 249 -7.66 -18.73 6.24
CA LEU A 249 -8.22 -18.76 4.87
C LEU A 249 -7.59 -19.84 3.97
N GLY A 250 -6.39 -20.32 4.30
CA GLY A 250 -5.73 -21.42 3.61
C GLY A 250 -6.30 -22.81 3.92
N GLN A 251 -7.28 -22.94 4.83
CA GLN A 251 -7.95 -24.22 5.09
C GLN A 251 -9.02 -24.50 4.02
N SER A 252 -9.27 -25.78 3.74
CA SER A 252 -10.25 -26.19 2.72
C SER A 252 -11.66 -25.71 3.08
N GLY A 253 -12.35 -25.11 2.11
CA GLY A 253 -13.73 -24.65 2.26
C GLY A 253 -13.91 -23.38 3.10
N GLN A 254 -12.84 -22.71 3.51
CA GLN A 254 -12.95 -21.44 4.22
C GLN A 254 -13.33 -20.29 3.29
N GLU A 255 -14.12 -19.37 3.84
CA GLU A 255 -14.52 -18.12 3.22
C GLU A 255 -14.06 -16.94 4.09
N ILE A 256 -14.07 -15.74 3.51
CA ILE A 256 -13.85 -14.53 4.30
C ILE A 256 -15.07 -14.34 5.21
N PRO A 257 -14.91 -14.30 6.54
CA PRO A 257 -16.05 -14.13 7.44
C PRO A 257 -16.63 -12.73 7.28
N ALA A 258 -17.96 -12.61 7.38
CA ALA A 258 -18.63 -11.30 7.39
C ALA A 258 -18.14 -10.39 8.54
N THR A 259 -17.70 -11.00 9.65
CA THR A 259 -17.01 -10.31 10.73
C THR A 259 -15.86 -11.18 11.21
N TRP A 260 -14.65 -10.63 11.15
CA TRP A 260 -13.46 -11.32 11.62
C TRP A 260 -13.53 -11.56 13.15
N PRO A 261 -13.17 -12.77 13.62
CA PRO A 261 -13.03 -13.03 15.05
C PRO A 261 -12.05 -12.05 15.74
N SER A 262 -12.32 -11.72 17.00
CA SER A 262 -11.60 -10.65 17.72
C SER A 262 -10.12 -10.93 17.94
N ASN A 263 -9.67 -12.19 17.86
CA ASN A 263 -8.25 -12.56 17.96
C ASN A 263 -7.43 -12.06 16.76
N PHE A 264 -8.06 -11.73 15.62
CA PHE A 264 -7.40 -11.11 14.46
C PHE A 264 -7.37 -9.57 14.55
N SER A 265 -8.16 -8.97 15.45
CA SER A 265 -8.27 -7.52 15.58
C SER A 265 -7.02 -6.87 16.17
N THR A 266 -6.79 -5.61 15.81
CA THR A 266 -5.67 -4.82 16.35
C THR A 266 -6.14 -3.51 16.95
N ALA A 267 -5.40 -3.04 17.95
CA ALA A 267 -5.55 -1.68 18.48
C ALA A 267 -4.65 -0.68 17.73
N TYR A 268 -3.73 -1.16 16.89
CA TYR A 268 -2.72 -0.33 16.24
C TYR A 268 -3.12 0.02 14.81
N ASN A 269 -3.17 1.32 14.52
CA ASN A 269 -3.59 1.87 13.23
C ASN A 269 -3.04 3.28 13.03
N LYS A 270 -3.41 3.94 11.93
CA LYS A 270 -2.96 5.30 11.62
C LYS A 270 -3.30 6.35 12.71
N ASP A 271 -4.39 6.17 13.45
CA ASP A 271 -4.88 7.11 14.46
C ASP A 271 -4.34 6.76 15.86
N THR A 272 -4.12 5.47 16.13
CA THR A 272 -3.54 4.94 17.36
C THR A 272 -2.35 4.03 17.06
N PRO A 273 -1.21 4.56 16.57
CA PRO A 273 -0.06 3.73 16.22
C PRO A 273 0.61 3.14 17.48
N LEU A 274 1.25 1.98 17.32
CA LEU A 274 2.10 1.37 18.34
C LEU A 274 3.29 2.30 18.62
N GLN A 275 3.38 2.77 19.87
CA GLN A 275 4.46 3.63 20.33
C GLN A 275 5.59 2.79 20.89
N LEU A 276 6.76 2.83 20.26
CA LEU A 276 7.97 2.14 20.75
C LEU A 276 9.24 2.78 20.18
N PRO A 277 10.41 2.57 20.81
CA PRO A 277 11.68 2.99 20.25
C PRO A 277 12.15 2.03 19.14
N LEU A 278 12.47 2.60 17.97
CA LEU A 278 13.17 1.91 16.88
C LEU A 278 14.59 2.49 16.78
N ASN A 279 15.61 1.69 17.05
CA ASN A 279 17.01 2.17 17.14
C ASN A 279 17.11 3.38 18.09
N ASP A 280 16.55 3.25 19.29
CA ASP A 280 16.51 4.30 20.33
C ASP A 280 15.74 5.58 19.95
N THR A 281 15.13 5.63 18.76
CA THR A 281 14.27 6.73 18.32
C THR A 281 12.81 6.42 18.62
N GLN A 282 12.14 7.27 19.42
CA GLN A 282 10.71 7.13 19.67
C GLN A 282 9.91 7.21 18.37
N SER A 283 9.12 6.18 18.10
CA SER A 283 8.45 5.98 16.82
C SER A 283 6.99 5.62 17.00
N GLY A 284 6.14 6.17 16.13
CA GLY A 284 4.78 5.67 15.91
C GLY A 284 4.78 4.67 14.77
N VAL A 285 4.42 3.43 15.04
CA VAL A 285 4.49 2.33 14.07
C VAL A 285 3.13 1.67 13.90
N TYR A 286 2.72 1.38 12.68
CA TYR A 286 1.58 0.49 12.44
C TYR A 286 1.75 -0.30 11.15
N LEU A 287 1.02 -1.42 11.07
CA LEU A 287 0.92 -2.21 9.85
C LEU A 287 -0.41 -1.92 9.16
N SER A 288 -0.39 -1.79 7.85
CA SER A 288 -1.58 -1.80 7.01
C SER A 288 -1.72 -3.12 6.26
N SER A 289 -2.93 -3.42 5.79
CA SER A 289 -3.15 -4.57 4.91
C SER A 289 -4.17 -4.29 3.81
N SER A 290 -4.12 -5.08 2.74
CA SER A 290 -5.16 -5.18 1.72
C SER A 290 -5.58 -6.64 1.52
N PRO A 291 -6.68 -6.89 0.78
CA PRO A 291 -7.76 -5.94 0.52
C PRO A 291 -8.60 -5.67 1.78
N PRO A 292 -9.48 -4.65 1.80
CA PRO A 292 -10.32 -4.34 2.94
C PRO A 292 -11.11 -5.54 3.50
N SER A 293 -11.53 -6.48 2.65
CA SER A 293 -12.26 -7.69 3.08
C SER A 293 -11.41 -8.64 3.94
N VAL A 294 -10.08 -8.63 3.79
CA VAL A 294 -9.14 -9.45 4.58
C VAL A 294 -8.62 -8.67 5.80
N CYS A 295 -9.00 -7.41 5.96
CA CYS A 295 -8.62 -6.59 7.11
C CYS A 295 -9.56 -6.87 8.29
N ALA A 296 -9.02 -7.45 9.36
CA ALA A 296 -9.75 -7.57 10.63
C ALA A 296 -9.96 -6.20 11.29
N ALA A 297 -10.90 -6.13 12.24
CA ALA A 297 -11.28 -4.88 12.89
C ALA A 297 -10.08 -4.13 13.49
N GLY A 298 -10.08 -2.80 13.30
CA GLY A 298 -9.03 -1.89 13.76
C GLY A 298 -7.85 -1.72 12.81
N ARG A 299 -7.63 -2.61 11.83
CA ARG A 299 -6.51 -2.52 10.89
C ARG A 299 -6.75 -1.41 9.85
N THR A 300 -5.77 -0.52 9.66
CA THR A 300 -5.78 0.44 8.54
C THR A 300 -5.61 -0.31 7.22
N SER A 301 -6.43 0.01 6.21
CA SER A 301 -6.24 -0.56 4.87
C SER A 301 -5.03 0.06 4.17
N ASP A 302 -4.34 -0.70 3.31
CA ASP A 302 -3.16 -0.19 2.58
C ASP A 302 -3.47 1.09 1.80
N LEU A 303 -4.64 1.15 1.14
CA LEU A 303 -5.06 2.35 0.41
C LEU A 303 -5.17 3.55 1.34
N GLN A 304 -5.84 3.38 2.49
CA GLN A 304 -6.02 4.45 3.45
C GLN A 304 -4.67 4.92 4.00
N ALA A 305 -3.73 4.01 4.26
CA ALA A 305 -2.38 4.35 4.69
C ALA A 305 -1.64 5.19 3.63
N VAL A 306 -1.64 4.76 2.36
CA VAL A 306 -1.00 5.53 1.27
C VAL A 306 -1.61 6.93 1.15
N LEU A 307 -2.94 7.03 1.12
CA LEU A 307 -3.63 8.32 0.97
C LEU A 307 -3.35 9.25 2.16
N SER A 308 -3.35 8.72 3.39
CA SER A 308 -3.07 9.53 4.59
C SER A 308 -1.63 9.99 4.65
N VAL A 309 -0.66 9.16 4.27
CA VAL A 309 0.76 9.54 4.26
C VAL A 309 1.02 10.64 3.22
N ILE A 310 0.41 10.56 2.02
CA ILE A 310 0.48 11.65 1.04
C ILE A 310 -0.18 12.93 1.59
N GLN A 311 -1.31 12.80 2.29
CA GLN A 311 -2.03 13.94 2.84
C GLN A 311 -1.24 14.68 3.93
N ASP A 312 -0.52 13.94 4.77
CA ASP A 312 0.20 14.47 5.95
C ASP A 312 1.53 15.14 5.59
N ALA A 313 2.09 14.86 4.41
CA ALA A 313 3.35 15.43 3.95
C ALA A 313 3.30 16.97 3.89
N GLU A 314 4.40 17.61 4.28
CA GLU A 314 4.52 19.07 4.27
C GLU A 314 5.56 19.59 3.30
N GLU A 315 6.68 18.87 3.15
CA GLU A 315 7.80 19.33 2.33
C GLU A 315 7.99 18.48 1.09
N PHE A 316 7.92 17.15 1.22
CA PHE A 316 8.10 16.27 0.07
C PHE A 316 7.34 14.95 0.18
N VAL A 317 7.07 14.35 -0.98
CA VAL A 317 6.58 12.99 -1.16
C VAL A 317 7.45 12.31 -2.22
N ASN A 318 8.25 11.34 -1.82
CA ASN A 318 9.13 10.57 -2.72
C ASN A 318 8.62 9.13 -2.82
N ILE A 319 8.29 8.68 -4.02
CA ILE A 319 7.67 7.37 -4.26
C ILE A 319 8.55 6.57 -5.21
N ALA A 320 8.94 5.35 -4.82
CA ALA A 320 9.64 4.42 -5.69
C ALA A 320 8.85 3.12 -5.80
N VAL A 321 8.25 2.91 -6.98
CA VAL A 321 7.41 1.74 -7.26
C VAL A 321 7.74 1.14 -8.61
N MET A 322 7.61 -0.18 -8.70
CA MET A 322 7.75 -0.92 -9.96
C MET A 322 6.76 -0.47 -11.03
N SER A 323 5.49 -0.29 -10.65
CA SER A 323 4.40 0.05 -11.56
C SER A 323 3.47 1.05 -10.89
N TYR A 324 3.11 2.10 -11.62
CA TYR A 324 2.13 3.10 -11.25
C TYR A 324 1.10 3.24 -12.36
N VAL A 325 -0.11 2.76 -12.12
CA VAL A 325 -1.20 2.78 -13.10
C VAL A 325 -2.50 3.14 -12.38
N PRO A 326 -3.06 4.34 -12.62
CA PRO A 326 -4.38 4.75 -12.14
C PRO A 326 -5.57 4.00 -12.78
N MET A 327 -5.53 2.66 -12.76
CA MET A 327 -6.54 1.76 -13.32
C MET A 327 -6.61 0.45 -12.53
N MET A 328 -7.68 -0.30 -12.76
CA MET A 328 -7.75 -1.73 -12.50
C MET A 328 -7.04 -2.47 -13.66
N GLU A 329 -5.81 -2.90 -13.42
CA GLU A 329 -4.95 -3.63 -14.33
C GLU A 329 -5.44 -5.07 -14.61
N PHE A 330 -6.08 -5.75 -13.67
CA PHE A 330 -6.47 -7.15 -13.88
C PHE A 330 -7.96 -7.33 -14.18
N SER A 331 -8.77 -6.28 -14.07
CA SER A 331 -10.20 -6.31 -14.41
C SER A 331 -10.45 -6.43 -15.92
N ARG A 332 -11.56 -7.10 -16.28
CA ARG A 332 -12.09 -7.14 -17.64
C ARG A 332 -13.59 -6.84 -17.60
N PRO A 333 -14.07 -5.72 -18.21
CA PRO A 333 -13.29 -4.69 -18.89
C PRO A 333 -12.35 -3.93 -17.95
N LYS A 334 -11.33 -3.28 -18.52
CA LYS A 334 -10.42 -2.39 -17.78
C LYS A 334 -11.21 -1.22 -17.20
N GLN A 335 -10.96 -0.86 -15.96
CA GLN A 335 -11.65 0.24 -15.28
C GLN A 335 -10.67 1.31 -14.84
N TYR A 336 -11.06 2.57 -14.93
CA TYR A 336 -10.28 3.68 -14.39
C TYR A 336 -10.40 3.68 -12.86
N TRP A 337 -9.28 3.88 -12.16
CA TRP A 337 -9.22 3.88 -10.70
C TRP A 337 -8.17 4.89 -10.25
N ALA A 338 -8.61 6.03 -9.75
CA ALA A 338 -7.78 7.23 -9.67
C ALA A 338 -7.40 7.64 -8.25
N GLU A 339 -7.63 6.81 -7.23
CA GLU A 339 -7.57 7.23 -5.83
C GLU A 339 -6.21 7.86 -5.46
N ILE A 340 -5.11 7.16 -5.76
CA ILE A 340 -3.75 7.66 -5.47
C ILE A 340 -3.41 8.85 -6.37
N ASP A 341 -3.74 8.79 -7.66
CA ASP A 341 -3.47 9.86 -8.62
C ASP A 341 -4.16 11.16 -8.23
N THR A 342 -5.44 11.07 -7.89
CA THR A 342 -6.25 12.16 -7.38
C THR A 342 -5.64 12.74 -6.12
N GLN A 343 -5.17 11.90 -5.19
CA GLN A 343 -4.57 12.37 -3.94
C GLN A 343 -3.23 13.07 -4.14
N LEU A 344 -2.37 12.59 -5.05
CA LEU A 344 -1.11 13.26 -5.41
C LEU A 344 -1.37 14.64 -5.99
N ARG A 345 -2.31 14.73 -6.95
CA ARG A 345 -2.72 16.01 -7.53
C ARG A 345 -3.29 16.93 -6.45
N ARG A 346 -4.23 16.43 -5.64
CA ARG A 346 -4.87 17.18 -4.56
C ARG A 346 -3.85 17.74 -3.58
N ALA A 347 -2.90 16.93 -3.11
CA ALA A 347 -1.88 17.35 -2.15
C ALA A 347 -1.01 18.48 -2.71
N ALA A 348 -0.55 18.36 -3.96
CA ALA A 348 0.22 19.41 -4.62
C ALA A 348 -0.56 20.73 -4.75
N PHE A 349 -1.81 20.68 -5.23
CA PHE A 349 -2.65 21.89 -5.41
C PHE A 349 -3.02 22.56 -4.10
N LEU A 350 -3.39 21.78 -3.06
CA LEU A 350 -3.73 22.36 -1.75
C LEU A 350 -2.52 23.05 -1.12
N LYS A 351 -1.31 22.50 -1.28
CA LYS A 351 -0.08 23.12 -0.76
C LYS A 351 0.30 24.36 -1.57
N ALA A 352 0.16 24.31 -2.89
CA ALA A 352 0.38 25.46 -3.77
C ALA A 352 -0.53 26.67 -3.43
N ALA A 353 -1.78 26.40 -3.03
CA ALA A 353 -2.74 27.44 -2.64
C ALA A 353 -2.41 28.13 -1.30
N ASN A 354 -1.53 27.56 -0.49
CA ASN A 354 -1.15 28.11 0.81
C ASN A 354 0.04 29.07 0.69
N ALA A 355 0.24 29.91 1.71
CA ALA A 355 1.33 30.90 1.74
C ALA A 355 2.75 30.29 1.84
N GLY A 356 2.87 28.98 2.12
CA GLY A 356 4.13 28.27 2.31
C GLY A 356 4.87 27.87 1.01
N PRO A 357 5.94 27.05 1.16
CA PRO A 357 6.64 26.45 0.02
C PRO A 357 5.78 25.42 -0.71
N ALA A 358 6.16 25.11 -1.95
CA ALA A 358 5.55 24.04 -2.73
C ALA A 358 5.82 22.67 -2.08
N LEU A 359 4.87 21.75 -2.18
CA LEU A 359 5.11 20.33 -1.88
C LEU A 359 5.85 19.69 -3.06
N GLN A 360 7.04 19.15 -2.82
CA GLN A 360 7.79 18.42 -3.83
C GLN A 360 7.31 16.98 -3.92
N VAL A 361 6.76 16.57 -5.07
CA VAL A 361 6.31 15.21 -5.32
C VAL A 361 7.20 14.58 -6.38
N ARG A 362 7.95 13.53 -6.03
CA ARG A 362 8.89 12.83 -6.92
C ARG A 362 8.50 11.36 -7.06
N LEU A 363 8.21 10.92 -8.28
CA LEU A 363 7.90 9.52 -8.60
C LEU A 363 9.05 8.90 -9.40
N LEU A 364 9.65 7.86 -8.85
CA LEU A 364 10.67 7.03 -9.50
C LEU A 364 10.05 5.69 -9.88
N ILE A 365 9.74 5.51 -11.16
CA ILE A 365 8.99 4.36 -11.67
C ILE A 365 9.91 3.45 -12.46
N SER A 366 9.81 2.13 -12.27
CA SER A 366 10.62 1.21 -13.06
C SER A 366 10.24 1.25 -14.54
N ASP A 367 11.24 1.28 -15.40
CA ASP A 367 11.08 1.01 -16.83
C ASP A 367 11.87 -0.25 -17.22
N TRP A 368 11.16 -1.23 -17.75
CA TRP A 368 11.66 -2.57 -18.02
C TRP A 368 10.80 -3.26 -19.09
N ALA A 369 11.23 -4.45 -19.54
CA ALA A 369 10.62 -5.17 -20.66
C ALA A 369 9.13 -5.55 -20.48
N HIS A 370 8.61 -5.52 -19.24
CA HIS A 370 7.20 -5.82 -18.94
C HIS A 370 6.42 -4.61 -18.41
N SER A 371 6.95 -3.39 -18.58
CA SER A 371 6.20 -2.15 -18.34
C SER A 371 4.88 -2.15 -19.13
N GLN A 372 3.78 -1.76 -18.48
CA GLN A 372 2.48 -1.72 -19.15
C GLN A 372 2.43 -0.61 -20.20
N PRO A 373 1.93 -0.85 -21.43
CA PRO A 373 1.87 0.17 -22.49
C PRO A 373 1.04 1.41 -22.15
N PHE A 374 0.09 1.30 -21.22
CA PHE A 374 -0.76 2.42 -20.77
C PHE A 374 -0.16 3.21 -19.60
N MET A 375 0.94 2.74 -18.98
CA MET A 375 1.61 3.46 -17.90
C MET A 375 2.19 4.82 -18.36
N PRO A 376 2.91 4.92 -19.50
CA PRO A 376 3.53 6.19 -19.91
C PRO A 376 2.56 7.36 -20.07
N PRO A 377 1.38 7.23 -20.72
CA PRO A 377 0.41 8.33 -20.78
C PRO A 377 -0.02 8.88 -19.42
N PHE A 378 -0.24 8.02 -18.42
CA PHE A 378 -0.59 8.48 -17.06
C PHE A 378 0.57 9.21 -16.39
N LEU A 379 1.78 8.68 -16.50
CA LEU A 379 2.98 9.33 -15.96
C LEU A 379 3.24 10.69 -16.61
N LYS A 380 3.09 10.80 -17.93
CA LYS A 380 3.20 12.07 -18.66
C LYS A 380 2.13 13.07 -18.22
N SER A 381 0.88 12.62 -18.02
CA SER A 381 -0.22 13.45 -17.51
C SER A 381 0.00 13.96 -16.08
N LEU A 382 0.69 13.19 -15.24
CA LEU A 382 1.02 13.59 -13.89
C LEU A 382 2.18 14.60 -13.89
N ALA A 383 3.25 14.31 -14.66
CA ALA A 383 4.40 15.20 -14.83
C ALA A 383 4.05 16.55 -15.47
N SER A 384 3.01 16.61 -16.32
CA SER A 384 2.59 17.86 -16.96
C SER A 384 1.99 18.89 -15.99
N ILE A 385 1.78 18.54 -14.72
CA ILE A 385 1.33 19.47 -13.67
C ILE A 385 2.47 20.36 -13.17
N TYR A 386 3.73 19.97 -13.39
CA TYR A 386 4.88 20.75 -12.97
C TYR A 386 4.80 22.20 -13.47
N ASP A 387 4.66 23.13 -12.55
CA ASP A 387 4.59 24.56 -12.82
C ASP A 387 5.16 25.35 -11.63
N PRO A 388 6.46 25.70 -11.69
CA PRO A 388 7.12 26.39 -10.59
C PRO A 388 6.58 27.81 -10.38
N LYS A 389 5.97 28.44 -11.39
CA LYS A 389 5.37 29.78 -11.25
C LYS A 389 4.14 29.74 -10.33
N HIS A 390 3.43 28.60 -10.34
CA HIS A 390 2.25 28.37 -9.51
C HIS A 390 2.52 27.41 -8.35
N LYS A 391 3.79 27.25 -7.94
CA LYS A 391 4.21 26.39 -6.81
C LYS A 391 3.76 24.92 -6.94
N LEU A 392 3.68 24.40 -8.17
CA LEU A 392 3.40 22.99 -8.43
C LEU A 392 4.70 22.26 -8.79
N ASP A 393 5.14 21.34 -7.92
CA ASP A 393 6.39 20.57 -8.11
C ASP A 393 6.09 19.07 -8.13
N ILE A 394 5.58 18.57 -9.27
CA ILE A 394 5.39 17.13 -9.51
C ILE A 394 6.36 16.66 -10.58
N GLN A 395 7.30 15.79 -10.21
CA GLN A 395 8.35 15.27 -11.09
C GLN A 395 8.23 13.75 -11.20
N VAL A 396 8.43 13.25 -12.41
CA VAL A 396 8.43 11.81 -12.68
C VAL A 396 9.71 11.44 -13.41
N ARG A 397 10.38 10.40 -12.94
CA ARG A 397 11.55 9.79 -13.58
C ARG A 397 11.34 8.29 -13.74
N LEU A 398 11.91 7.77 -14.82
CA LEU A 398 11.98 6.33 -15.10
C LEU A 398 13.32 5.80 -14.60
N PHE A 399 13.30 4.63 -13.98
CA PHE A 399 14.49 3.93 -13.50
C PHE A 399 14.72 2.67 -14.33
N VAL A 400 15.89 2.59 -14.97
CA VAL A 400 16.28 1.45 -15.81
C VAL A 400 17.43 0.71 -15.16
N VAL A 401 17.25 -0.58 -14.87
CA VAL A 401 18.35 -1.44 -14.44
C VAL A 401 19.16 -1.82 -15.69
N PRO A 402 20.46 -1.50 -15.78
CA PRO A 402 21.26 -1.81 -16.96
C PRO A 402 21.39 -3.32 -17.13
N ALA A 403 21.60 -3.81 -18.36
CA ALA A 403 21.77 -5.23 -18.62
C ALA A 403 22.71 -5.47 -19.79
N ASN A 404 23.70 -6.34 -19.60
CA ASN A 404 24.49 -6.89 -20.70
C ASN A 404 23.70 -7.97 -21.49
N PRO A 405 24.19 -8.45 -22.65
CA PRO A 405 23.45 -9.43 -23.45
C PRO A 405 23.07 -10.73 -22.73
N SER A 406 23.91 -11.27 -21.84
CA SER A 406 23.56 -12.49 -21.10
C SER A 406 22.52 -12.22 -20.02
N GLN A 407 22.64 -11.11 -19.28
CA GLN A 407 21.66 -10.71 -18.27
C GLN A 407 20.26 -10.47 -18.86
N LYS A 408 20.16 -10.01 -20.12
CA LYS A 408 18.87 -9.86 -20.83
C LYS A 408 18.15 -11.18 -21.10
N LEU A 409 18.86 -12.31 -21.07
CA LEU A 409 18.28 -13.64 -21.26
C LEU A 409 17.63 -14.18 -19.97
N ILE A 410 17.90 -13.56 -18.82
CA ILE A 410 17.28 -13.94 -17.55
C ILE A 410 15.85 -13.37 -17.50
N PRO A 411 14.79 -14.20 -17.53
CA PRO A 411 13.42 -13.71 -17.59
C PRO A 411 12.99 -13.08 -16.27
N TYR A 412 12.18 -12.02 -16.36
CA TYR A 412 11.64 -11.26 -15.22
C TYR A 412 12.71 -10.69 -14.27
N ALA A 413 13.91 -10.45 -14.78
CA ALA A 413 15.00 -9.77 -14.08
C ALA A 413 15.14 -8.30 -14.54
N ARG A 414 16.13 -7.59 -14.01
CA ARG A 414 16.54 -6.24 -14.43
C ARG A 414 15.40 -5.21 -14.32
N VAL A 415 14.80 -5.18 -13.13
CA VAL A 415 13.68 -4.29 -12.79
C VAL A 415 13.92 -3.66 -11.42
N ASN A 416 13.46 -2.43 -11.25
CA ASN A 416 13.30 -1.82 -9.94
C ASN A 416 11.97 -2.26 -9.35
N HIS A 417 12.01 -3.27 -8.48
CA HIS A 417 10.83 -3.89 -7.92
C HIS A 417 10.45 -3.30 -6.55
N ASN A 418 10.91 -2.10 -6.21
CA ASN A 418 10.55 -1.43 -4.96
C ASN A 418 9.04 -1.13 -4.85
N LYS A 419 8.55 -0.98 -3.61
CA LYS A 419 7.20 -0.48 -3.27
C LYS A 419 7.25 0.35 -1.99
N TYR A 420 7.88 1.51 -2.04
CA TYR A 420 7.99 2.39 -0.88
C TYR A 420 7.63 3.84 -1.19
N MET A 421 7.29 4.57 -0.14
CA MET A 421 7.13 6.01 -0.16
C MET A 421 7.80 6.58 1.09
N VAL A 422 8.45 7.74 0.93
CA VAL A 422 9.04 8.48 2.05
C VAL A 422 8.65 9.95 1.94
N THR A 423 8.16 10.51 3.04
CA THR A 423 7.81 11.94 3.19
C THR A 423 8.74 12.58 4.21
N ASP A 424 8.58 13.87 4.47
CA ASP A 424 9.29 14.58 5.55
C ASP A 424 9.05 13.97 6.95
N LYS A 425 7.98 13.19 7.11
CA LYS A 425 7.56 12.62 8.42
C LYS A 425 7.61 11.11 8.48
N ILE A 426 7.30 10.43 7.37
CA ILE A 426 6.90 9.02 7.40
C ILE A 426 7.71 8.20 6.38
N ALA A 427 8.11 7.01 6.79
CA ALA A 427 8.53 5.91 5.91
C ALA A 427 7.38 4.91 5.74
N TYR A 428 7.01 4.62 4.50
CA TYR A 428 6.07 3.58 4.11
C TYR A 428 6.82 2.53 3.28
N ILE A 429 6.83 1.27 3.72
CA ILE A 429 7.49 0.15 3.04
C ILE A 429 6.47 -0.97 2.88
N GLY A 430 6.10 -1.30 1.63
CA GLY A 430 5.04 -2.26 1.36
C GLY A 430 5.39 -3.35 0.35
N THR A 431 4.38 -4.15 0.03
CA THR A 431 4.47 -5.27 -0.93
C THR A 431 3.75 -5.01 -2.25
N SER A 432 2.94 -3.95 -2.31
CA SER A 432 1.91 -3.72 -3.34
C SER A 432 2.36 -2.74 -4.42
N ASN A 433 2.20 -3.12 -5.70
CA ASN A 433 2.36 -2.17 -6.80
C ASN A 433 1.21 -1.16 -6.81
N TRP A 434 1.37 -0.02 -7.48
CA TRP A 434 0.41 1.08 -7.38
C TRP A 434 -0.57 1.06 -8.55
N SER A 435 -1.43 0.05 -8.56
CA SER A 435 -2.64 -0.05 -9.38
C SER A 435 -3.82 -0.56 -8.55
N GLY A 436 -5.05 -0.31 -8.99
CA GLY A 436 -6.24 -0.46 -8.14
C GLY A 436 -6.45 -1.88 -7.60
N ASP A 437 -6.16 -2.91 -8.38
CA ASP A 437 -6.31 -4.30 -7.95
C ASP A 437 -5.43 -4.67 -6.74
N TYR A 438 -4.30 -3.98 -6.54
CA TYR A 438 -3.40 -4.22 -5.40
C TYR A 438 -3.99 -3.77 -4.07
N PHE A 439 -4.93 -2.82 -4.12
CA PHE A 439 -5.58 -2.26 -2.95
C PHE A 439 -7.00 -2.82 -2.74
N VAL A 440 -7.68 -3.22 -3.82
CA VAL A 440 -9.09 -3.64 -3.79
C VAL A 440 -9.25 -5.17 -3.72
N ASN A 441 -8.37 -5.93 -4.37
CA ASN A 441 -8.54 -7.38 -4.55
C ASN A 441 -7.37 -8.20 -4.02
N THR A 442 -6.15 -7.71 -4.17
CA THR A 442 -4.93 -8.45 -3.84
C THR A 442 -4.56 -8.24 -2.39
N ALA A 443 -4.10 -9.31 -1.73
CA ALA A 443 -3.61 -9.21 -0.37
C ALA A 443 -2.17 -8.71 -0.33
N GLY A 444 -1.97 -7.61 0.40
CA GLY A 444 -0.69 -6.95 0.61
C GLY A 444 -0.56 -6.48 2.06
N VAL A 445 0.65 -6.09 2.43
CA VAL A 445 0.99 -5.54 3.74
C VAL A 445 2.00 -4.41 3.56
N ALA A 446 1.92 -3.40 4.42
CA ALA A 446 2.97 -2.42 4.57
C ALA A 446 3.27 -2.08 6.03
N LEU A 447 4.51 -1.70 6.28
CA LEU A 447 4.96 -1.06 7.51
C LEU A 447 4.95 0.45 7.32
N VAL A 448 4.32 1.16 8.26
CA VAL A 448 4.34 2.62 8.32
C VAL A 448 5.04 3.05 9.61
N VAL A 449 6.07 3.89 9.45
CA VAL A 449 6.89 4.38 10.56
C VAL A 449 6.91 5.90 10.52
N ASN A 450 6.39 6.52 11.58
CA ASN A 450 6.52 7.95 11.84
C ASN A 450 7.61 8.16 12.91
N GLN A 451 8.61 8.97 12.57
CA GLN A 451 9.73 9.34 13.44
C GLN A 451 9.89 10.86 13.58
N THR A 452 8.84 11.65 13.35
CA THR A 452 8.92 13.12 13.41
C THR A 452 9.22 13.63 14.82
N ALA A 453 8.90 12.85 15.86
CA ALA A 453 9.21 13.18 17.25
C ALA A 453 10.68 12.91 17.64
N SER A 454 11.51 12.41 16.70
CA SER A 454 12.92 12.16 16.99
C SER A 454 13.65 13.46 17.31
N GLN A 455 14.40 13.44 18.42
CA GLN A 455 15.34 14.50 18.80
C GLN A 455 16.80 14.04 18.67
N THR A 456 17.03 12.83 18.13
CA THR A 456 18.36 12.24 18.03
C THR A 456 19.05 12.68 16.74
N GLU A 457 20.37 12.89 16.79
CA GLU A 457 21.18 13.13 15.58
C GLU A 457 21.38 11.87 14.73
N GLU A 458 21.12 10.69 15.30
CA GLU A 458 21.25 9.40 14.61
C GLU A 458 20.26 9.27 13.44
N PRO A 459 20.67 8.68 12.30
CA PRO A 459 19.80 8.52 11.14
C PRO A 459 18.59 7.62 11.44
N THR A 460 17.40 8.22 11.39
CA THR A 460 16.09 7.53 11.45
C THR A 460 15.88 6.59 10.25
N VAL A 461 14.96 5.62 10.34
CA VAL A 461 14.64 4.78 9.17
C VAL A 461 14.06 5.60 8.02
N GLN A 462 13.34 6.68 8.36
CA GLN A 462 12.83 7.66 7.39
C GLN A 462 13.98 8.35 6.64
N SER A 463 15.02 8.83 7.34
CA SER A 463 16.12 9.54 6.68
C SER A 463 17.00 8.58 5.87
N GLN A 464 17.18 7.35 6.35
CA GLN A 464 17.85 6.27 5.61
C GLN A 464 17.09 5.92 4.31
N LEU A 465 15.75 5.80 4.37
CA LEU A 465 14.94 5.51 3.19
C LEU A 465 14.95 6.69 2.20
N LYS A 466 14.96 7.93 2.70
CA LYS A 466 15.16 9.13 1.87
C LYS A 466 16.53 9.11 1.17
N ALA A 467 17.59 8.71 1.87
CA ALA A 467 18.92 8.61 1.28
C ALA A 467 18.98 7.54 0.16
N VAL A 468 18.27 6.41 0.32
CA VAL A 468 18.11 5.41 -0.75
C VAL A 468 17.38 6.01 -1.95
N PHE A 469 16.28 6.73 -1.72
CA PHE A 469 15.54 7.39 -2.79
C PHE A 469 16.41 8.40 -3.54
N ASP A 470 17.09 9.29 -2.82
CA ASP A 470 17.93 10.32 -3.43
C ASP A 470 19.10 9.71 -4.21
N ARG A 471 19.75 8.67 -3.67
CA ARG A 471 20.78 7.90 -4.40
C ARG A 471 20.25 7.37 -5.73
N ASP A 472 19.06 6.78 -5.73
CA ASP A 472 18.47 6.19 -6.93
C ASP A 472 17.99 7.28 -7.91
N TRP A 473 17.39 8.35 -7.40
CA TRP A 473 16.87 9.49 -8.16
C TRP A 473 17.97 10.27 -8.90
N TYR A 474 19.11 10.50 -8.26
CA TYR A 474 20.24 11.23 -8.83
C TYR A 474 21.26 10.32 -9.53
N SER A 475 20.98 9.01 -9.62
CA SER A 475 21.86 8.07 -10.32
C SER A 475 21.78 8.22 -11.84
N ALA A 476 22.78 7.69 -12.54
CA ALA A 476 22.78 7.56 -14.00
C ALA A 476 21.69 6.60 -14.54
N TYR A 477 20.98 5.90 -13.66
CA TYR A 477 19.92 4.95 -13.99
C TYR A 477 18.53 5.61 -13.99
N SER A 478 18.44 6.90 -13.64
CA SER A 478 17.19 7.64 -13.54
C SER A 478 17.09 8.78 -14.56
N THR A 479 16.09 8.70 -15.44
CA THR A 479 15.87 9.69 -16.51
C THR A 479 14.50 10.36 -16.33
N PRO A 480 14.38 11.69 -16.44
CA PRO A 480 13.08 12.37 -16.47
C PRO A 480 12.19 11.83 -17.57
N ILE A 481 10.89 11.68 -17.29
CA ILE A 481 9.94 11.39 -18.35
C ILE A 481 9.78 12.62 -19.24
N ASP A 482 9.86 12.42 -20.55
CA ASP A 482 9.67 13.43 -21.58
C ASP A 482 8.70 12.93 -22.66
N HIS A 483 8.48 13.73 -23.71
CA HIS A 483 7.59 13.33 -24.81
C HIS A 483 8.06 12.06 -25.53
N HIS A 484 9.38 11.83 -25.61
CA HIS A 484 10.02 10.71 -26.31
C HIS A 484 10.29 9.49 -25.43
N SER A 485 9.98 9.58 -24.15
CA SER A 485 10.11 8.46 -23.23
C SER A 485 9.12 7.37 -23.63
N PHE A 486 9.67 6.15 -23.73
CA PHE A 486 9.09 4.92 -24.30
C PHE A 486 9.06 4.85 -25.83
#